data_AF-A0A0D3N4P5-F1
#
_entry.id   AF-A0A0D3N4P5-F1
#
_cell.length_a   1.000
_cell.length_b   1.000
_cell.length_c   1.000
_cell.angle_alpha   90.00
_cell.angle_beta   90.00
_cell.angle_gamma   90.00
#
_symmetry.space_group_name_H-M   'P 1'
#
loop_
_entity.id
_entity.type
_entity.pdbx_description
1 polymer ?
#
loop_
_entity_poly.entity_id
_entity_poly.type
_entity_poly.pdbx_seq_one_letter_code
_entity_poly.pdbx_strand_id
1 'polypeptide(L)'
;IKSTYNDINPGMIIPYKIKVDLIVDVPVLGRLTLPLEKQGEIPIPKKPDVDIEKIKFQKFSLEETVAILHVRLENMNDFDLGLNDLDCEVWLCDVSIGKAEISDSIKLDKNGSGLINVPMTFRPKDFGSALWDMIRGKGTGYTIKGNVDVDTPFGAMKLPIIKEGGST
;
A
#
# COMPACT_ATOMS: atom_id res chain seq x y z
N ILE A 1 -23.82 21.58 9.96
CA ILE A 1 -22.63 20.88 9.41
C ILE A 1 -21.54 20.79 10.49
N LYS A 2 -21.86 20.29 11.69
CA LYS A 2 -20.90 20.18 12.81
C LYS A 2 -20.62 18.74 13.26
N SER A 3 -21.26 17.74 12.63
CA SER A 3 -21.17 16.33 13.01
C SER A 3 -20.30 15.48 12.08
N THR A 4 -20.13 15.89 10.81
CA THR A 4 -19.62 14.99 9.76
C THR A 4 -18.11 14.78 9.82
N TYR A 5 -17.35 15.68 10.46
CA TYR A 5 -15.88 15.58 10.49
C TYR A 5 -15.38 14.40 11.33
N ASN A 6 -16.14 13.99 12.34
CA ASN A 6 -15.79 12.87 13.21
C ASN A 6 -16.08 11.51 12.56
N ASP A 7 -16.85 11.48 11.47
CA ASP A 7 -17.27 10.25 10.79
C ASP A 7 -16.37 9.90 9.59
N ILE A 8 -15.34 10.72 9.33
CA ILE A 8 -14.41 10.56 8.23
C ILE A 8 -13.21 9.72 8.67
N ASN A 9 -13.08 8.52 8.09
CA ASN A 9 -11.96 7.62 8.36
C ASN A 9 -11.14 7.35 7.08
N PRO A 10 -9.82 7.11 7.21
CA PRO A 10 -9.04 6.57 6.10
C PRO A 10 -9.62 5.25 5.61
N GLY A 11 -9.70 5.09 4.30
CA GLY A 11 -10.29 3.95 3.59
C GLY A 11 -11.63 4.27 2.93
N MET A 12 -12.29 5.37 3.33
CA MET A 12 -13.64 5.71 2.90
C MET A 12 -13.70 6.47 1.58
N ILE A 13 -14.89 6.45 0.96
CA ILE A 13 -15.28 7.29 -0.16
C ILE A 13 -16.30 8.32 0.35
N ILE A 14 -16.04 9.60 0.13
CA ILE A 14 -16.93 10.69 0.56
C ILE A 14 -17.70 11.24 -0.65
N PRO A 15 -19.04 11.20 -0.63
CA PRO A 15 -19.84 11.88 -1.63
C PRO A 15 -19.79 13.40 -1.41
N TYR A 16 -19.62 14.16 -2.48
CA TYR A 16 -19.68 15.61 -2.46
C TYR A 16 -20.69 16.14 -3.48
N LYS A 17 -21.19 17.34 -3.20
CA LYS A 17 -22.10 18.07 -4.08
C LYS A 17 -21.67 19.53 -4.13
N ILE A 18 -21.25 19.99 -5.30
CA ILE A 18 -20.88 21.36 -5.59
C ILE A 18 -22.07 22.02 -6.27
N LYS A 19 -22.49 23.17 -5.73
CA LYS A 19 -23.46 24.07 -6.37
C LYS A 19 -22.76 25.37 -6.69
N VAL A 20 -22.92 25.84 -7.92
CA VAL A 20 -22.32 27.07 -8.43
C VAL A 20 -23.40 27.86 -9.13
N ASP A 21 -23.65 29.08 -8.69
CA ASP A 21 -24.48 30.02 -9.44
C ASP A 21 -23.57 30.81 -10.38
N LEU A 22 -23.63 30.49 -11.67
CA LEU A 22 -22.88 31.21 -12.70
C LEU A 22 -23.68 32.44 -13.13
N ILE A 23 -23.15 33.61 -12.80
CA ILE A 23 -23.76 34.89 -13.16
C ILE A 23 -23.12 35.39 -14.46
N VAL A 24 -23.95 35.61 -15.48
CA VAL A 24 -23.52 36.09 -16.80
C VAL A 24 -24.28 37.37 -17.14
N ASP A 25 -23.56 38.44 -17.43
CA ASP A 25 -24.13 39.69 -17.92
C ASP A 25 -24.28 39.60 -19.46
N VAL A 26 -25.53 39.52 -19.94
CA VAL A 26 -25.83 39.36 -21.37
C VAL A 26 -26.39 40.68 -21.93
N PRO A 27 -25.84 41.21 -23.04
CA PRO A 27 -26.39 42.41 -23.68
C PRO A 27 -27.87 42.24 -24.01
N VAL A 28 -28.67 43.31 -23.81
CA VAL A 28 -30.14 43.35 -23.99
C VAL A 28 -30.94 42.54 -22.96
N LEU A 29 -30.47 41.36 -22.55
CA LEU A 29 -31.20 40.45 -21.64
C LEU A 29 -30.89 40.68 -20.14
N GLY A 30 -29.85 41.45 -19.82
CA GLY A 30 -29.46 41.74 -18.45
C GLY A 30 -28.71 40.58 -17.78
N ARG A 31 -28.71 40.57 -16.45
CA ARG A 31 -27.96 39.61 -15.64
C ARG A 31 -28.72 38.29 -15.50
N LEU A 32 -28.15 37.21 -16.03
CA LEU A 32 -28.67 35.85 -15.91
C LEU A 32 -27.92 35.11 -14.80
N THR A 33 -28.65 34.32 -13.99
CA THR A 33 -28.06 33.41 -13.01
C THR A 33 -28.34 31.98 -13.43
N LEU A 34 -27.29 31.22 -13.72
CA LEU A 34 -27.35 29.84 -14.17
C LEU A 34 -26.93 28.93 -13.02
N PRO A 35 -27.87 28.22 -12.36
CA PRO A 35 -27.51 27.30 -11.29
C PRO A 35 -26.90 26.03 -11.89
N LEU A 36 -25.65 25.77 -11.55
CA LEU A 36 -24.91 24.58 -11.92
C LEU A 36 -24.77 23.67 -10.70
N GLU A 37 -24.96 22.38 -10.90
CA GLU A 37 -24.77 21.38 -9.86
C GLU A 37 -23.87 20.25 -10.38
N LYS A 38 -22.88 19.87 -9.59
CA LYS A 38 -22.04 18.70 -9.82
C LYS A 38 -22.00 17.84 -8.56
N GLN A 39 -22.31 16.56 -8.72
CA GLN A 39 -22.11 15.54 -7.69
C GLN A 39 -20.90 14.69 -8.07
N GLY A 40 -20.20 14.18 -7.06
CA GLY A 40 -19.06 13.29 -7.25
C GLY A 40 -18.64 12.64 -5.95
N GLU A 41 -17.56 11.89 -6.02
CA GLU A 41 -16.99 11.13 -4.91
C GLU A 41 -15.50 11.44 -4.80
N ILE A 42 -14.98 11.49 -3.58
CA ILE A 42 -13.56 11.66 -3.30
C ILE A 42 -13.08 10.58 -2.33
N PRO A 43 -12.01 9.84 -2.64
CA PRO A 43 -11.47 8.84 -1.73
C PRO A 43 -10.62 9.50 -0.64
N ILE A 44 -10.56 8.86 0.52
CA ILE A 44 -9.52 9.11 1.52
C ILE A 44 -8.71 7.83 1.62
N PRO A 45 -7.63 7.69 0.84
CA PRO A 45 -6.88 6.44 0.76
C PRO A 45 -6.26 6.08 2.10
N LYS A 46 -6.37 4.81 2.45
CA LYS A 46 -5.62 4.16 3.53
C LYS A 46 -4.54 3.29 2.92
N LYS A 47 -3.34 3.36 3.50
CA LYS A 47 -2.26 2.43 3.12
C LYS A 47 -2.72 0.98 3.32
N PRO A 48 -2.36 0.06 2.42
CA PRO A 48 -2.54 -1.36 2.66
C PRO A 48 -1.82 -1.80 3.95
N ASP A 49 -2.37 -2.82 4.62
CA ASP A 49 -1.57 -3.54 5.61
C ASP A 49 -0.69 -4.55 4.88
N VAL A 50 0.51 -4.78 5.42
CA VAL A 50 1.50 -5.70 4.84
C VAL A 50 2.01 -6.64 5.91
N ASP A 51 2.12 -7.92 5.58
CA ASP A 51 2.63 -8.96 6.49
C ASP A 51 3.40 -10.03 5.71
N ILE A 52 4.41 -10.63 6.32
CA ILE A 52 5.10 -11.80 5.78
C ILE A 52 4.45 -13.02 6.43
N GLU A 53 3.63 -13.74 5.67
CA GLU A 53 2.98 -14.95 6.20
C GLU A 53 3.95 -16.11 6.37
N LYS A 54 4.89 -16.22 5.43
CA LYS A 54 5.78 -17.36 5.34
C LYS A 54 7.05 -17.01 4.61
N ILE A 55 8.15 -17.59 5.08
CA ILE A 55 9.45 -17.55 4.40
C ILE A 55 9.75 -18.94 3.86
N LYS A 56 10.02 -19.04 2.56
CA LYS A 56 10.46 -20.28 1.91
C LYS A 56 11.92 -20.15 1.46
N PHE A 57 12.82 -20.81 2.16
CA PHE A 57 14.23 -20.87 1.76
C PHE A 57 14.41 -21.86 0.61
N GLN A 58 14.94 -21.37 -0.52
CA GLN A 58 15.35 -22.20 -1.66
C GLN A 58 16.81 -22.64 -1.51
N LYS A 59 17.67 -21.74 -1.05
CA LYS A 59 19.08 -21.99 -0.74
C LYS A 59 19.40 -21.34 0.59
N PHE A 60 20.14 -22.04 1.44
CA PHE A 60 20.46 -21.57 2.78
C PHE A 60 21.92 -21.85 3.12
N SER A 61 22.76 -20.81 3.10
CA SER A 61 24.19 -20.88 3.43
C SER A 61 24.73 -19.51 3.86
N LEU A 62 25.89 -19.50 4.51
CA LEU A 62 26.62 -18.28 4.90
C LEU A 62 27.03 -17.41 3.70
N GLU A 63 27.38 -18.06 2.59
CA GLU A 63 27.84 -17.41 1.36
C GLU A 63 26.69 -16.79 0.57
N GLU A 64 25.57 -17.49 0.48
CA GLU A 64 24.38 -17.06 -0.23
C GLU A 64 23.14 -17.76 0.33
N THR A 65 22.12 -16.97 0.62
CA THR A 65 20.79 -17.41 0.99
C THR A 65 19.77 -16.84 0.01
N VAL A 66 18.93 -17.70 -0.54
CA VAL A 66 17.84 -17.37 -1.46
C VAL A 66 16.53 -17.76 -0.79
N ALA A 67 15.63 -16.82 -0.62
CA ALA A 67 14.33 -17.00 0.00
C ALA A 67 13.22 -16.41 -0.87
N ILE A 68 12.02 -16.99 -0.76
CA ILE A 68 10.78 -16.38 -1.25
C ILE A 68 9.97 -15.98 -0.02
N LEU A 69 9.68 -14.69 0.12
CA LEU A 69 8.76 -14.19 1.13
C LEU A 69 7.35 -14.20 0.54
N HIS A 70 6.42 -14.88 1.21
CA HIS A 70 5.01 -14.81 0.89
C HIS A 70 4.42 -13.61 1.62
N VAL A 71 4.34 -12.48 0.93
CA VAL A 71 3.87 -11.21 1.48
C VAL A 71 2.37 -11.09 1.25
N ARG A 72 1.60 -11.03 2.34
CA ARG A 72 0.17 -10.69 2.30
C ARG A 72 0.04 -9.17 2.28
N LEU A 73 -0.75 -8.67 1.33
CA LEU A 73 -1.23 -7.31 1.33
C LEU A 73 -2.74 -7.30 1.59
N GLU A 74 -3.18 -6.47 2.52
CA GLU A 74 -4.60 -6.29 2.84
C GLU A 74 -5.06 -4.90 2.43
N ASN A 75 -6.08 -4.86 1.58
CA ASN A 75 -6.75 -3.64 1.20
C ASN A 75 -7.81 -3.29 2.25
N MET A 76 -7.59 -2.22 3.00
CA MET A 76 -8.56 -1.72 4.00
C MET A 76 -9.40 -0.55 3.47
N ASN A 77 -9.45 -0.36 2.15
CA ASN A 77 -10.24 0.67 1.51
C ASN A 77 -11.60 0.11 1.05
N ASP A 78 -12.60 0.98 0.96
CA ASP A 78 -13.95 0.69 0.45
C ASP A 78 -14.02 0.67 -1.08
N PHE A 79 -12.87 0.67 -1.74
CA PHE A 79 -12.68 0.55 -3.18
C PHE A 79 -11.58 -0.45 -3.50
N ASP A 80 -11.63 -1.00 -4.71
CA ASP A 80 -10.65 -1.97 -5.20
C ASP A 80 -9.30 -1.29 -5.48
N LEU A 81 -8.22 -2.03 -5.24
CA LEU A 81 -6.85 -1.65 -5.61
C LEU A 81 -6.32 -2.65 -6.65
N GLY A 82 -6.03 -2.18 -7.86
CA GLY A 82 -5.29 -2.94 -8.86
C GLY A 82 -3.80 -2.73 -8.68
N LEU A 83 -3.11 -3.66 -8.04
CA LEU A 83 -1.66 -3.59 -7.84
C LEU A 83 -0.94 -3.81 -9.16
N ASN A 84 0.02 -2.94 -9.48
CA ASN A 84 0.82 -3.03 -10.70
C ASN A 84 2.30 -3.29 -10.39
N ASP A 85 2.84 -2.54 -9.43
CA ASP A 85 4.23 -2.66 -9.00
C ASP A 85 4.34 -2.59 -7.48
N LEU A 86 5.29 -3.34 -6.93
CA LEU A 86 5.67 -3.34 -5.52
C LEU A 86 7.17 -3.09 -5.42
N ASP A 87 7.55 -1.96 -4.83
CA ASP A 87 8.90 -1.71 -4.36
C ASP A 87 8.98 -1.94 -2.86
N CYS A 88 9.89 -2.80 -2.40
CA CYS A 88 10.05 -3.06 -0.97
C CYS A 88 11.50 -3.32 -0.56
N GLU A 89 11.78 -2.96 0.68
CA GLU A 89 13.02 -3.24 1.39
C GLU A 89 12.69 -4.03 2.65
N VAL A 90 13.43 -5.12 2.85
CA VAL A 90 13.23 -6.03 3.98
C VAL A 90 14.40 -5.90 4.93
N TRP A 91 14.06 -5.79 6.20
CA TRP A 91 14.98 -5.61 7.31
C TRP A 91 14.78 -6.74 8.32
N LEU A 92 15.89 -7.26 8.82
CA LEU A 92 15.91 -8.14 9.98
C LEU A 92 16.68 -7.42 11.09
N CYS A 93 16.02 -7.18 12.22
CA CYS A 93 16.47 -6.18 13.20
C CYS A 93 16.70 -4.82 12.52
N ASP A 94 17.90 -4.25 12.64
CA ASP A 94 18.28 -2.96 12.07
C ASP A 94 19.15 -3.11 10.80
N VAL A 95 19.14 -4.31 10.19
CA VAL A 95 19.96 -4.63 9.02
C VAL A 95 19.08 -4.84 7.81
N SER A 96 19.29 -4.02 6.77
CA SER A 96 18.66 -4.22 5.47
C SER A 96 19.27 -5.45 4.79
N ILE A 97 18.43 -6.47 4.57
CA ILE A 97 18.85 -7.73 3.97
C ILE A 97 18.65 -7.72 2.46
N GLY A 98 17.79 -6.85 1.92
CA GLY A 98 17.57 -6.77 0.49
C GLY A 98 16.43 -5.85 0.10
N LYS A 99 16.47 -5.45 -1.18
CA LYS A 99 15.41 -4.73 -1.88
C LYS A 99 14.86 -5.60 -2.99
N ALA A 100 13.56 -5.52 -3.23
CA ALA A 100 12.91 -6.12 -4.38
C ALA A 100 12.01 -5.11 -5.06
N GLU A 101 11.91 -5.27 -6.36
CA GLU A 101 10.96 -4.60 -7.23
C GLU A 101 10.22 -5.71 -7.98
N ILE A 102 8.90 -5.74 -7.84
CA ILE A 102 8.04 -6.78 -8.37
C ILE A 102 6.96 -6.11 -9.22
N SER A 103 7.00 -6.38 -10.52
CA SER A 103 5.91 -6.05 -11.43
C SER A 103 4.96 -7.23 -11.51
N ASP A 104 3.97 -7.26 -10.61
CA ASP A 104 2.93 -8.29 -10.58
C ASP A 104 1.57 -7.63 -10.55
N SER A 105 0.63 -8.15 -11.34
CA SER A 105 -0.71 -7.57 -11.45
C SER A 105 -1.69 -8.37 -10.61
N ILE A 106 -2.04 -7.83 -9.45
CA ILE A 106 -2.99 -8.45 -8.53
C ILE A 106 -4.11 -7.47 -8.22
N LYS A 107 -5.34 -7.92 -8.41
CA LYS A 107 -6.51 -7.18 -7.94
C LYS A 107 -6.76 -7.50 -6.47
N LEU A 108 -6.74 -6.47 -5.63
CA LEU A 108 -7.22 -6.53 -4.25
C LEU A 108 -8.61 -5.92 -4.21
N ASP A 109 -9.64 -6.75 -4.06
CA ASP A 109 -11.00 -6.26 -3.85
C ASP A 109 -11.07 -5.37 -2.60
N LYS A 110 -12.07 -4.49 -2.52
CA LYS A 110 -12.35 -3.69 -1.32
C LYS A 110 -12.41 -4.58 -0.08
N ASN A 111 -11.76 -4.17 1.01
CA ASN A 111 -11.65 -4.97 2.24
C ASN A 111 -11.11 -6.41 2.04
N GLY A 112 -10.41 -6.67 0.92
CA GLY A 112 -9.85 -7.95 0.53
C GLY A 112 -8.34 -8.07 0.80
N SER A 113 -7.76 -9.21 0.45
CA SER A 113 -6.31 -9.44 0.57
C SER A 113 -5.76 -10.26 -0.59
N GLY A 114 -4.46 -10.16 -0.80
CA GLY A 114 -3.74 -10.88 -1.84
C GLY A 114 -2.34 -11.27 -1.37
N LEU A 115 -1.74 -12.24 -2.06
CA LEU A 115 -0.42 -12.79 -1.74
C LEU A 115 0.54 -12.52 -2.89
N ILE A 116 1.67 -11.90 -2.57
CA ILE A 116 2.77 -11.64 -3.49
C ILE A 116 3.99 -12.44 -3.06
N ASN A 117 4.65 -13.06 -4.03
CA ASN A 117 5.92 -13.74 -3.80
C ASN A 117 7.07 -12.77 -4.04
N VAL A 118 7.76 -12.38 -2.97
CA VAL A 118 8.92 -11.49 -3.03
C VAL A 118 10.20 -12.31 -2.94
N PRO A 119 10.92 -12.52 -4.06
CA PRO A 119 12.21 -13.21 -4.03
C PRO A 119 13.28 -12.31 -3.41
N MET A 120 14.07 -12.87 -2.51
CA MET A 120 15.15 -12.19 -1.78
C MET A 120 16.42 -13.04 -1.85
N THR A 121 17.54 -12.39 -2.19
CA THR A 121 18.86 -13.00 -2.19
C THR A 121 19.81 -12.15 -1.37
N PHE A 122 20.46 -12.76 -0.39
CA PHE A 122 21.37 -12.06 0.51
C PHE A 122 22.49 -12.98 1.02
N ARG A 123 23.57 -12.39 1.54
CA ARG A 123 24.75 -13.12 2.02
C ARG A 123 24.88 -12.96 3.54
N PRO A 124 24.46 -13.94 4.35
CA PRO A 124 24.46 -13.81 5.80
C PRO A 124 25.79 -13.38 6.43
N LYS A 125 26.93 -13.79 5.84
CA LYS A 125 28.26 -13.40 6.32
C LYS A 125 28.53 -11.90 6.31
N ASP A 126 27.83 -11.13 5.46
CA ASP A 126 28.00 -9.68 5.36
C ASP A 126 27.38 -8.95 6.57
N PHE A 127 26.55 -9.64 7.35
CA PHE A 127 25.75 -9.06 8.43
C PHE A 127 26.09 -9.62 9.83
N GLY A 128 27.11 -10.48 9.91
CA GLY A 128 27.61 -11.04 11.17
C GLY A 128 26.86 -12.28 11.68
N SER A 129 27.45 -12.93 12.70
CA SER A 129 26.96 -14.19 13.25
C SER A 129 25.59 -14.08 13.91
N ALA A 130 25.26 -12.93 14.50
CA ALA A 130 23.97 -12.69 15.17
C ALA A 130 22.78 -12.83 14.19
N LEU A 131 22.90 -12.29 12.98
CA LEU A 131 21.85 -12.45 11.96
C LEU A 131 21.75 -13.92 11.51
N TRP A 132 22.88 -14.60 11.35
CA TRP A 132 22.92 -16.01 10.93
C TRP A 132 22.37 -16.98 11.99
N ASP A 133 22.56 -16.68 13.27
CA ASP A 133 21.99 -17.44 14.38
C ASP A 133 20.48 -17.18 14.53
N MET A 134 20.03 -15.96 14.25
CA MET A 134 18.61 -15.58 14.25
C MET A 134 17.82 -16.36 13.19
N ILE A 135 18.28 -16.36 11.94
CA ILE A 135 17.58 -17.07 10.85
C ILE A 135 17.49 -18.58 11.14
N ARG A 136 18.40 -19.13 11.97
CA ARG A 136 18.46 -20.56 12.27
C ARG A 136 17.54 -21.07 13.39
N GLY A 137 16.81 -20.23 14.14
CA GLY A 137 15.85 -20.80 15.12
C GLY A 137 15.33 -19.93 16.24
N LYS A 138 15.38 -18.60 16.14
CA LYS A 138 14.72 -17.71 17.11
C LYS A 138 13.89 -16.72 16.31
N GLY A 139 12.57 -16.94 16.27
CA GLY A 139 11.60 -16.14 15.50
C GLY A 139 12.01 -14.67 15.44
N THR A 140 12.12 -14.15 14.23
CA THR A 140 12.77 -12.87 13.98
C THR A 140 11.73 -11.77 13.88
N GLY A 141 11.94 -10.69 14.64
CA GLY A 141 11.32 -9.42 14.32
C GLY A 141 11.81 -8.98 12.94
N TYR A 142 10.88 -8.80 12.01
CA TYR A 142 11.19 -8.25 10.69
C TYR A 142 10.53 -6.89 10.52
N THR A 143 11.07 -6.13 9.57
CA THR A 143 10.47 -4.89 9.11
C THR A 143 10.45 -4.90 7.58
N ILE A 144 9.31 -4.57 6.99
CA ILE A 144 9.17 -4.36 5.54
C ILE A 144 8.68 -2.93 5.31
N LYS A 145 9.35 -2.21 4.41
CA LYS A 145 9.02 -0.82 4.04
C LYS A 145 9.10 -0.67 2.53
N GLY A 146 8.31 0.22 1.97
CA GLY A 146 8.34 0.49 0.54
C GLY A 146 7.09 1.17 0.05
N ASN A 147 6.79 1.02 -1.23
CA ASN A 147 5.58 1.54 -1.85
C ASN A 147 4.96 0.53 -2.78
N VAL A 148 3.67 0.70 -2.99
CA VAL A 148 2.89 -0.05 -3.95
C VAL A 148 2.23 0.92 -4.92
N ASP A 149 2.43 0.70 -6.20
CA ASP A 149 1.78 1.42 -7.27
C ASP A 149 0.48 0.70 -7.62
N VAL A 150 -0.65 1.41 -7.48
CA VAL A 150 -2.00 0.85 -7.60
C VAL A 150 -2.86 1.69 -8.52
N ASP A 151 -3.64 1.03 -9.37
CA ASP A 151 -4.76 1.62 -10.07
C ASP A 151 -6.02 1.56 -9.19
N THR A 152 -6.77 2.66 -9.18
CA THR A 152 -8.04 2.75 -8.46
C THR A 152 -9.11 3.37 -9.33
N PRO A 153 -10.40 3.26 -8.96
CA PRO A 153 -11.48 3.97 -9.65
C PRO A 153 -11.30 5.49 -9.69
N PHE A 154 -10.41 6.05 -8.86
CA PHE A 154 -10.14 7.48 -8.74
C PHE A 154 -8.83 7.91 -9.42
N GLY A 155 -8.15 6.99 -10.11
CA GLY A 155 -6.84 7.20 -10.75
C GLY A 155 -5.72 6.38 -10.10
N ALA A 156 -4.55 6.40 -10.73
CA ALA A 156 -3.36 5.74 -10.22
C ALA A 156 -2.83 6.44 -8.96
N MET A 157 -2.36 5.65 -8.00
CA MET A 157 -1.81 6.12 -6.73
C MET A 157 -0.57 5.31 -6.35
N LYS A 158 0.38 5.98 -5.68
CA LYS A 158 1.52 5.34 -5.02
C LYS A 158 1.31 5.37 -3.53
N LEU A 159 1.07 4.22 -2.91
CA LEU A 159 0.75 4.10 -1.49
C LEU A 159 1.97 3.55 -0.72
N PRO A 160 2.37 4.16 0.41
CA PRO A 160 3.46 3.62 1.20
C PRO A 160 3.00 2.37 1.95
N ILE A 161 3.89 1.39 2.08
CA ILE A 161 3.69 0.20 2.92
C ILE A 161 4.75 0.17 4.02
N ILE A 162 4.32 -0.21 5.22
CA ILE A 162 5.21 -0.38 6.37
C ILE A 162 4.60 -1.36 7.37
N LYS A 163 5.43 -2.31 7.80
CA LYS A 163 5.19 -3.19 8.94
C LYS A 163 6.50 -3.28 9.71
N GLU A 164 6.44 -2.96 11.00
CA GLU A 164 7.56 -3.02 11.93
C GLU A 164 7.27 -4.05 13.01
N GLY A 165 8.29 -4.80 13.41
CA GLY A 165 8.17 -5.78 14.49
C GLY A 165 7.25 -6.96 14.17
N GLY A 166 7.07 -7.29 12.89
CA GLY A 166 6.34 -8.50 12.51
C GLY A 166 7.08 -9.76 12.97
N SER A 167 6.34 -10.82 13.27
CA SER A 167 6.89 -12.11 13.66
C SER A 167 6.44 -13.18 12.69
N THR A 168 7.37 -13.91 12.10
CA THR A 168 7.12 -15.09 11.24
C THR A 168 7.22 -16.38 12.02
#